data_AF-A0AAW0N139-F1
#
_entry.id   AF-A0AAW0N139-F1
#
_cell.length_a   1.000
_cell.length_b   1.000
_cell.length_c   1.000
_cell.angle_alpha   90.00
_cell.angle_beta   90.00
_cell.angle_gamma   90.00
#
_symmetry.space_group_name_H-M   'P 1'
#
loop_
_entity.id
_entity.type
_entity.pdbx_description
1 polymer ?
#
loop_
_entity_poly.entity_id
_entity_poly.type
_entity_poly.pdbx_seq_one_letter_code
_entity_poly.pdbx_strand_id
1 'polypeptide(L)'
;MSGAVLVGDQLILDEEYDDDYIPTELEVRDYAKEIGIDPDTEPELMWLAREGVIAPLPSGWKPCQDVTGDIYYFNFSTGQSSWEHPGDENYRNLVVQERERCKQAASSGGAGTKKEKKKKKEKVKEKKKKKEDSLGPGLRPITSPLGV
;
A
#
# COMPACT_ATOMS: atom_id res chain seq x y z
N MET A 1 -8.83 -7.15 20.37
CA MET A 1 -9.13 -6.06 21.35
C MET A 1 -8.85 -4.78 20.61
N SER A 2 -9.83 -4.30 19.87
CA SER A 2 -9.73 -3.19 18.93
C SER A 2 -9.38 -1.90 19.67
N GLY A 3 -8.32 -1.22 19.23
CA GLY A 3 -7.66 -0.14 19.97
C GLY A 3 -8.15 1.26 19.62
N ALA A 4 -9.39 1.61 19.95
CA ALA A 4 -9.84 3.00 19.79
C ALA A 4 -9.21 3.90 20.87
N VAL A 5 -8.53 4.97 20.47
CA VAL A 5 -7.75 5.86 21.36
C VAL A 5 -8.37 7.26 21.39
N LEU A 6 -8.89 7.65 22.56
CA LEU A 6 -9.36 9.01 22.80
C LEU A 6 -8.19 9.99 22.95
N VAL A 7 -8.21 11.09 22.19
CA VAL A 7 -7.25 12.18 22.27
C VAL A 7 -8.01 13.50 22.35
N GLY A 8 -8.18 14.00 23.58
CA GLY A 8 -9.17 15.03 23.87
C GLY A 8 -10.58 14.49 23.63
N ASP A 9 -11.41 15.26 22.95
CA ASP A 9 -12.79 14.89 22.62
C ASP A 9 -12.92 14.07 21.32
N GLN A 10 -11.80 13.69 20.68
CA GLN A 10 -11.77 12.97 19.40
C GLN A 10 -11.33 11.52 19.59
N LEU A 11 -11.95 10.59 18.85
CA LEU A 11 -11.67 9.16 18.93
C LEU A 11 -10.86 8.72 17.70
N ILE A 12 -9.57 8.46 17.89
CA ILE A 12 -8.74 7.83 16.85
C ILE A 12 -9.15 6.36 16.79
N LEU A 13 -9.57 5.91 15.61
CA LEU A 13 -9.89 4.52 15.36
C LEU A 13 -8.61 3.82 14.88
N ASP A 14 -8.25 2.70 15.51
CA ASP A 14 -7.25 1.80 14.92
C ASP A 14 -7.85 1.13 13.68
N GLU A 15 -7.08 1.10 12.60
CA GLU A 15 -7.46 0.54 11.30
C GLU A 15 -7.44 -1.00 11.37
N GLU A 16 -8.46 -1.58 12.00
CA GLU A 16 -8.71 -3.03 11.99
C GLU A 16 -9.32 -3.43 10.63
N TYR A 17 -8.50 -3.35 9.58
CA TYR A 17 -8.84 -3.84 8.25
C TYR A 17 -9.01 -5.36 8.31
N ASP A 18 -10.24 -5.86 8.14
CA ASP A 18 -10.51 -7.29 8.01
C ASP A 18 -9.87 -7.82 6.72
N ASP A 19 -8.81 -8.64 6.83
CA ASP A 19 -8.16 -9.32 5.68
C ASP A 19 -9.17 -10.18 4.86
N ASP A 20 -10.25 -10.63 5.50
CA ASP A 20 -11.37 -11.38 4.91
C ASP A 20 -12.51 -10.48 4.38
N TYR A 21 -12.34 -9.15 4.32
CA TYR A 21 -13.35 -8.23 3.80
C TYR A 21 -13.60 -8.43 2.30
N ILE A 22 -14.83 -8.83 1.96
CA ILE A 22 -15.30 -8.98 0.57
C ILE A 22 -16.26 -7.82 0.30
N PRO A 23 -15.81 -6.74 -0.36
CA PRO A 23 -16.67 -5.60 -0.65
C PRO A 23 -17.82 -5.98 -1.58
N THR A 24 -18.96 -5.33 -1.39
CA THR A 24 -20.18 -5.64 -2.13
C THR A 24 -20.15 -5.07 -3.55
N GLU A 25 -20.91 -5.67 -4.47
CA GLU A 25 -21.00 -5.17 -5.85
C GLU A 25 -21.60 -3.75 -5.94
N LEU A 26 -22.40 -3.34 -4.95
CA LEU A 26 -22.97 -2.00 -4.85
C LEU A 26 -21.90 -0.98 -4.44
N GLU A 27 -21.18 -1.27 -3.36
CA GLU A 27 -20.07 -0.48 -2.83
C GLU A 27 -18.96 -0.27 -3.88
N VAL A 28 -18.58 -1.34 -4.59
CA VAL A 28 -17.65 -1.25 -5.74
C VAL A 28 -18.20 -0.34 -6.85
N ARG A 29 -19.52 -0.35 -7.10
CA ARG A 29 -20.17 0.53 -8.09
C ARG A 29 -20.30 1.98 -7.63
N ASP A 30 -20.40 2.24 -6.33
CA ASP A 30 -20.48 3.60 -5.80
C ASP A 30 -19.09 4.23 -5.69
N TYR A 31 -18.09 3.49 -5.19
CA TYR A 31 -16.68 3.91 -5.23
C TYR A 31 -16.17 4.09 -6.68
N ALA A 32 -16.62 3.28 -7.64
CA ALA A 32 -16.33 3.49 -9.06
C ALA A 32 -16.72 4.91 -9.52
N LYS A 33 -17.91 5.39 -9.15
CA LYS A 33 -18.38 6.75 -9.49
C LYS A 33 -17.54 7.82 -8.78
N GLU A 34 -17.14 7.57 -7.54
CA GLU A 34 -16.31 8.47 -6.71
C GLU A 34 -14.89 8.64 -7.26
N ILE A 35 -14.32 7.61 -7.90
CA ILE A 35 -13.08 7.71 -8.67
C ILE A 35 -13.30 8.06 -10.16
N GLY A 36 -14.54 8.34 -10.55
CA GLY A 36 -14.92 8.87 -11.85
C GLY A 36 -15.01 7.85 -12.99
N ILE A 37 -15.22 6.56 -12.68
CA ILE A 37 -15.55 5.47 -13.62
C ILE A 37 -17.08 5.37 -13.75
N ASP A 38 -17.58 5.17 -14.97
CA ASP A 38 -18.97 4.76 -15.17
C ASP A 38 -19.08 3.21 -15.20
N PRO A 39 -19.82 2.57 -14.27
CA PRO A 39 -19.80 1.12 -14.10
C PRO A 39 -20.51 0.33 -15.20
N ASP A 40 -21.30 1.01 -16.05
CA ASP A 40 -22.08 0.39 -17.12
C ASP A 40 -21.49 0.72 -18.51
N THR A 41 -20.72 1.82 -18.62
CA THR A 41 -20.01 2.27 -19.83
C THR A 41 -18.56 1.80 -19.88
N GLU A 42 -17.88 1.67 -18.73
CA GLU A 42 -16.45 1.31 -18.62
C GLU A 42 -16.20 0.12 -17.67
N PRO A 43 -16.87 -1.04 -17.89
CA PRO A 43 -16.71 -2.22 -17.03
C PRO A 43 -15.27 -2.75 -16.98
N GLU A 44 -14.43 -2.43 -17.96
CA GLU A 44 -13.00 -2.74 -17.99
C GLU A 44 -12.15 -1.90 -17.03
N LEU A 45 -12.68 -0.81 -16.46
CA LEU A 45 -12.02 -0.02 -15.42
C LEU A 45 -12.43 -0.45 -14.00
N MET A 46 -13.53 -1.17 -13.83
CA MET A 46 -14.09 -1.59 -12.52
C MET A 46 -13.13 -2.39 -11.62
N TRP A 47 -12.02 -2.93 -12.15
CA TRP A 47 -10.97 -3.54 -11.32
C TRP A 47 -10.21 -2.51 -10.47
N LEU A 48 -10.08 -1.26 -10.93
CA LEU A 48 -9.52 -0.16 -10.13
C LEU A 48 -10.42 0.14 -8.94
N ALA A 49 -11.74 0.17 -9.13
CA ALA A 49 -12.69 0.34 -8.04
C ALA A 49 -12.62 -0.82 -7.04
N ARG A 50 -12.59 -2.07 -7.51
CA ARG A 50 -12.41 -3.25 -6.64
C ARG A 50 -11.08 -3.25 -5.88
N GLU A 51 -10.00 -2.74 -6.47
CA GLU A 51 -8.69 -2.66 -5.80
C GLU A 51 -8.60 -1.46 -4.84
N GLY A 52 -9.36 -0.39 -5.07
CA GLY A 52 -9.42 0.80 -4.22
C GLY A 52 -10.28 0.65 -2.97
N VAL A 53 -11.43 -0.03 -3.06
CA VAL A 53 -12.27 -0.34 -1.88
C VAL A 53 -11.52 -1.25 -0.89
N ILE A 54 -10.63 -2.12 -1.38
CA ILE A 54 -9.76 -2.98 -0.54
C ILE A 54 -8.37 -2.37 -0.28
N ALA A 55 -8.17 -1.09 -0.58
CA ALA A 55 -6.88 -0.44 -0.36
C ALA A 55 -6.74 -0.04 1.12
N PRO A 56 -5.71 -0.52 1.84
CA PRO A 56 -5.40 0.00 3.16
C PRO A 56 -4.91 1.45 3.05
N LEU A 57 -5.10 2.23 4.11
CA LEU A 57 -4.70 3.63 4.15
C LEU A 57 -3.19 3.82 3.88
N PRO A 58 -2.79 4.93 3.22
CA PRO A 58 -1.38 5.23 3.05
C PRO A 58 -0.72 5.47 4.42
N SER A 59 0.55 5.07 4.55
CA SER A 59 1.25 5.07 5.84
C SER A 59 1.21 6.44 6.54
N GLY A 60 0.70 6.46 7.77
CA GLY A 60 0.54 7.65 8.60
C GLY A 60 -0.89 8.18 8.68
N TRP A 61 -1.77 7.83 7.76
CA TRP A 61 -3.20 8.11 7.89
C TRP A 61 -3.89 7.14 8.85
N LYS A 62 -4.93 7.59 9.56
CA LYS A 62 -5.91 6.77 10.28
C LYS A 62 -7.31 7.39 10.20
N PRO A 63 -8.39 6.59 10.30
CA PRO A 63 -9.72 7.14 10.55
C PRO A 63 -9.79 7.71 11.98
N CYS A 64 -10.47 8.84 12.11
CA CYS A 64 -10.72 9.55 13.36
C CYS A 64 -12.19 9.97 13.38
N GLN A 65 -12.85 9.80 14.52
CA GLN A 65 -14.21 10.30 14.74
C GLN A 65 -14.14 11.61 15.53
N ASP A 66 -14.93 12.59 15.09
CA ASP A 66 -15.05 13.89 15.76
C ASP A 66 -16.18 13.91 16.82
N VAL A 67 -16.52 15.12 17.30
CA VAL A 67 -17.54 15.32 18.34
C VAL A 67 -18.99 15.28 17.84
N THR A 68 -19.24 15.37 16.52
CA THR A 68 -20.57 15.11 15.95
C THR A 68 -20.78 13.64 15.61
N GLY A 69 -19.70 12.87 15.55
CA GLY A 69 -19.70 11.44 15.26
C GLY A 69 -19.30 11.14 13.81
N ASP A 70 -18.88 12.15 13.06
CA ASP A 70 -18.48 12.02 11.67
C ASP A 70 -17.05 11.48 11.57
N ILE A 71 -16.81 10.62 10.57
CA ILE A 71 -15.49 10.02 10.34
C ILE A 71 -14.71 10.86 9.35
N TYR A 72 -13.48 11.21 9.71
CA TYR A 72 -12.51 11.87 8.84
C TYR A 72 -11.16 11.16 8.93
N TYR A 73 -10.30 11.35 7.94
CA TYR A 73 -8.96 10.76 7.89
C TYR A 73 -7.92 11.78 8.36
N PHE A 74 -7.07 11.40 9.32
CA PHE A 74 -5.97 12.24 9.79
C PHE A 74 -4.61 11.60 9.54
N ASN A 75 -3.67 12.37 8.98
CA ASN A 75 -2.29 11.97 8.75
C ASN A 75 -1.40 12.40 9.93
N PHE A 76 -1.04 11.44 10.78
CA PHE A 76 -0.16 11.62 11.94
C PHE A 76 1.31 11.89 11.57
N SER A 77 1.70 11.72 10.30
CA SER A 77 3.06 12.01 9.80
C SER A 77 3.19 13.42 9.19
N THR A 78 2.11 13.97 8.61
CA THR A 78 2.12 15.29 7.96
C THR A 78 1.25 16.35 8.65
N GLY A 79 0.36 15.95 9.55
CA GLY A 79 -0.61 16.83 10.23
C GLY A 79 -1.82 17.23 9.37
N GLN A 80 -2.04 16.56 8.24
CA GLN A 80 -3.16 16.85 7.32
C GLN A 80 -4.43 16.09 7.71
N SER A 81 -5.59 16.71 7.52
CA SER A 81 -6.91 16.08 7.62
C SER A 81 -7.61 16.04 6.26
N SER A 82 -8.42 15.01 6.01
CA SER A 82 -9.26 14.85 4.82
C SER A 82 -10.62 14.25 5.19
N TRP A 83 -11.68 14.66 4.49
CA TRP A 83 -12.99 14.01 4.55
C TRP A 83 -13.14 12.91 3.48
N GLU A 84 -12.42 13.02 2.37
CA GLU A 84 -12.27 11.96 1.36
C GLU A 84 -11.17 10.98 1.75
N HIS A 85 -11.24 9.74 1.28
CA HIS A 85 -10.23 8.74 1.60
C HIS A 85 -8.92 9.03 0.83
N PRO A 86 -7.75 9.07 1.50
CA PRO A 86 -6.50 9.55 0.90
C PRO A 86 -5.92 8.64 -0.21
N GLY A 87 -6.52 7.47 -0.46
CA GLY A 87 -6.22 6.66 -1.64
C GLY A 87 -6.88 7.18 -2.93
N ASP A 88 -7.99 7.92 -2.82
CA ASP A 88 -8.94 8.12 -3.92
C ASP A 88 -8.36 9.01 -5.02
N GLU A 89 -7.56 10.01 -4.67
CA GLU A 89 -6.82 10.83 -5.62
C GLU A 89 -5.87 9.97 -6.48
N ASN A 90 -5.22 8.97 -5.89
CA ASN A 90 -4.37 8.06 -6.64
C ASN A 90 -5.19 7.15 -7.57
N TYR A 91 -6.36 6.66 -7.15
CA TYR A 91 -7.24 5.88 -8.03
C TYR A 91 -7.87 6.71 -9.15
N ARG A 92 -8.31 7.95 -8.88
CA ARG A 92 -8.75 8.94 -9.90
C ARG A 92 -7.66 9.16 -10.96
N ASN A 93 -6.40 9.30 -10.54
CA ASN A 93 -5.27 9.42 -11.45
C ASN A 93 -5.00 8.12 -12.27
N LEU A 94 -5.12 6.94 -11.66
CA LEU A 94 -4.99 5.65 -12.36
C LEU A 94 -6.10 5.45 -13.41
N VAL A 95 -7.34 5.88 -13.13
CA VAL A 95 -8.46 5.86 -14.07
C VAL A 95 -8.15 6.69 -15.32
N VAL A 96 -7.58 7.90 -15.16
CA VAL A 96 -7.15 8.73 -16.29
C VAL A 96 -6.03 8.05 -17.08
N GLN A 97 -5.02 7.47 -16.40
CA GLN A 97 -3.92 6.78 -17.08
C GLN A 97 -4.38 5.55 -17.87
N GLU A 98 -5.31 4.75 -17.33
CA GLU A 98 -5.84 3.56 -18.01
C GLU A 98 -6.72 3.93 -19.20
N ARG A 99 -7.57 4.96 -19.08
CA ARG A 99 -8.34 5.53 -20.20
C ARG A 99 -7.42 5.97 -21.35
N GLU A 100 -6.35 6.71 -21.05
CA GLU A 100 -5.38 7.12 -22.06
C GLU A 100 -4.60 5.94 -22.64
N ARG A 101 -4.25 4.93 -21.83
CA ARG A 101 -3.62 3.69 -22.30
C ARG A 101 -4.51 2.93 -23.27
N CYS A 102 -5.81 2.79 -23.00
CA CYS A 102 -6.77 2.15 -23.90
C CYS A 102 -6.90 2.91 -25.24
N LYS A 103 -7.00 4.25 -25.22
CA LYS A 103 -7.03 5.08 -26.43
C LYS A 103 -5.75 4.93 -27.27
N GLN A 104 -4.59 4.89 -26.62
CA GLN A 104 -3.31 4.72 -27.29
C GLN A 104 -3.15 3.28 -27.84
N ALA A 105 -3.53 2.26 -27.08
CA ALA A 105 -3.49 0.86 -27.53
C ALA A 105 -4.47 0.56 -28.68
N ALA A 106 -5.61 1.26 -28.75
CA ALA A 106 -6.50 1.22 -29.92
C ALA A 106 -5.87 1.88 -31.16
N SER A 107 -4.90 2.80 -30.97
CA SER A 107 -4.17 3.48 -32.03
C SER A 107 -2.88 2.75 -32.46
N SER A 108 -2.31 1.92 -31.59
CA SER A 108 -1.12 1.09 -31.86
C SER A 108 -1.43 -0.40 -31.68
N GLY A 109 -1.80 -1.07 -32.77
CA GLY A 109 -2.39 -2.42 -32.74
C GLY A 109 -1.56 -3.52 -32.06
N GLY A 110 -1.94 -3.85 -30.82
CA GLY A 110 -1.93 -5.20 -30.27
C GLY A 110 -0.60 -5.83 -29.85
N ALA A 111 -0.19 -5.64 -28.59
CA ALA A 111 0.55 -6.64 -27.79
C ALA A 111 0.54 -6.30 -26.29
N GLY A 112 0.54 -7.33 -25.41
CA GLY A 112 1.17 -7.19 -24.08
C GLY A 112 0.33 -7.36 -22.81
N THR A 113 -0.47 -8.41 -22.67
CA THR A 113 -1.00 -8.82 -21.35
C THR A 113 0.13 -9.15 -20.38
N LYS A 114 0.35 -8.37 -19.29
CA LYS A 114 1.23 -8.81 -18.20
C LYS A 114 0.95 -8.26 -16.79
N LYS A 115 0.01 -8.92 -16.12
CA LYS A 115 -0.18 -8.93 -14.66
C LYS A 115 0.94 -9.74 -13.99
N GLU A 116 1.75 -9.15 -13.10
CA GLU A 116 2.52 -9.94 -12.11
C GLU A 116 2.92 -9.18 -10.81
N LYS A 117 2.12 -9.35 -9.76
CA LYS A 117 2.44 -8.96 -8.36
C LYS A 117 3.07 -10.17 -7.64
N LYS A 118 4.40 -10.37 -7.69
CA LYS A 118 5.04 -11.52 -6.99
C LYS A 118 6.44 -11.29 -6.40
N LYS A 119 6.46 -10.82 -5.15
CA LYS A 119 7.25 -11.33 -4.01
C LYS A 119 8.52 -12.17 -4.35
N LYS A 120 9.70 -11.56 -4.21
CA LYS A 120 11.01 -12.26 -4.22
C LYS A 120 11.76 -12.11 -2.89
N LYS A 121 11.43 -12.96 -1.92
CA LYS A 121 12.29 -13.23 -0.75
C LYS A 121 13.22 -14.40 -1.11
N GLU A 122 14.40 -14.42 -0.47
CA GLU A 122 15.36 -15.53 -0.41
C GLU A 122 16.16 -15.88 -1.68
N LYS A 123 17.50 -15.84 -1.54
CA LYS A 123 18.40 -16.77 -2.19
C LYS A 123 19.64 -16.97 -1.32
N VAL A 124 19.63 -18.05 -0.52
CA VAL A 124 20.67 -18.39 0.46
C VAL A 124 21.56 -19.51 -0.09
N LYS A 125 22.88 -19.40 0.10
CA LYS A 125 23.92 -20.44 -0.06
C LYS A 125 23.88 -21.30 -1.35
N GLU A 126 24.72 -20.97 -2.33
CA GLU A 126 25.64 -21.99 -2.85
C GLU A 126 26.95 -21.40 -3.43
N LYS A 127 28.07 -21.66 -2.74
CA LYS A 127 29.42 -21.82 -3.31
C LYS A 127 30.37 -22.35 -2.23
N LYS A 128 30.74 -23.64 -2.29
CA LYS A 128 31.66 -24.29 -1.35
C LYS A 128 32.56 -25.28 -2.09
N LYS A 129 33.84 -25.36 -1.66
CA LYS A 129 34.99 -26.14 -2.20
C LYS A 129 35.64 -25.54 -3.47
N LYS A 130 36.96 -25.69 -3.70
CA LYS A 130 38.00 -26.47 -2.95
C LYS A 130 39.39 -25.79 -2.95
N LYS A 131 39.99 -25.65 -1.75
CA LYS A 131 41.43 -25.63 -1.38
C LYS A 131 41.48 -25.29 0.13
N GLU A 132 42.18 -25.95 1.06
CA GLU A 132 43.50 -26.65 1.06
C GLU A 132 44.64 -25.70 0.66
N ASP A 133 45.55 -25.27 1.55
CA ASP A 133 45.72 -25.56 3.00
C ASP A 133 46.58 -24.39 3.62
N SER A 134 47.06 -24.29 4.88
CA SER A 134 47.34 -25.22 6.00
C SER A 134 47.37 -24.54 7.38
N LEU A 135 47.44 -25.37 8.44
CA LEU A 135 48.16 -25.19 9.74
C LEU A 135 48.06 -23.88 10.57
N GLY A 136 47.73 -24.05 11.86
CA GLY A 136 48.46 -23.36 12.94
C GLY A 136 47.67 -22.33 13.79
N PRO A 137 47.83 -22.32 15.13
CA PRO A 137 47.11 -21.39 16.02
C PRO A 137 47.91 -20.15 16.42
N GLY A 138 47.22 -19.06 16.79
CA GLY A 138 47.84 -17.83 17.30
C GLY A 138 46.90 -16.98 18.14
N LEU A 139 46.87 -17.22 19.45
CA LEU A 139 46.32 -16.27 20.43
C LEU A 139 47.20 -15.02 20.49
N ARG A 140 46.62 -13.80 20.51
CA ARG A 140 46.89 -12.68 21.45
C ARG A 140 45.91 -11.52 21.22
N PRO A 141 45.37 -10.87 22.28
CA PRO A 141 44.82 -9.53 22.16
C PRO A 141 45.97 -8.50 22.17
N ILE A 142 45.80 -7.38 21.48
CA ILE A 142 46.68 -6.20 21.56
C ILE A 142 45.91 -5.00 22.12
N THR A 143 46.52 -4.29 23.07
CA THR A 143 45.88 -3.19 23.82
C THR A 143 46.11 -1.86 23.12
N SER A 144 45.07 -1.04 22.95
CA SER A 144 45.23 0.36 22.54
C SER A 144 45.69 1.21 23.72
N PRO A 145 46.74 2.06 23.58
CA PRO A 145 47.19 2.95 24.65
C PRO A 145 46.28 4.18 24.79
N LEU A 146 46.28 4.76 25.99
CA LEU A 146 45.54 5.98 26.35
C LEU A 146 46.43 7.23 26.20
N GLY A 147 45.82 8.32 25.75
CA GLY A 147 46.26 9.70 25.97
C GLY A 147 45.02 10.61 25.94
N VAL A 148 44.98 11.73 26.66
CA VAL A 148 46.06 12.44 27.38
C VAL A 148 45.89 12.41 28.90
#